data_AF-A0A7C6YI61-F1
#
_entry.id   AF-A0A7C6YI61-F1
#
_cell.length_a   1.000
_cell.length_b   1.000
_cell.length_c   1.000
_cell.angle_alpha   90.00
_cell.angle_beta   90.00
_cell.angle_gamma   90.00
#
_symmetry.space_group_name_H-M   'P 1'
#
loop_
_entity.id
_entity.type
_entity.pdbx_description
1 polymer ?
#
loop_
_entity_poly.entity_id
_entity_poly.type
_entity_poly.pdbx_seq_one_letter_code
_entity_poly.pdbx_strand_id
1 'polypeptide(L)' 'MVKEKQNLASEIYNDIKRDYGDVEKFVMEDEDGPVFCIYADDDLLWKIFEDWMDEVSSIEFNAGINEDHYLRVIP' A
#
# COMPACT_ATOMS: atom_id res chain seq x y z
N MET A 1 -19.69 -5.23 7.81
CA MET A 1 -18.59 -4.78 8.69
C MET A 1 -17.30 -5.59 8.50
N VAL A 2 -17.17 -6.86 8.93
CA VAL A 2 -15.89 -7.62 8.72
C VAL A 2 -15.67 -8.06 7.26
N LYS A 3 -16.73 -8.47 6.56
CA LYS A 3 -16.65 -8.93 5.15
C LYS A 3 -16.31 -7.83 4.14
N GLU A 4 -16.71 -6.59 4.40
CA GLU A 4 -16.45 -5.47 3.47
C GLU A 4 -14.97 -5.05 3.49
N LYS A 5 -14.34 -5.08 4.68
CA LYS A 5 -12.90 -4.78 4.82
C LYS A 5 -12.01 -5.79 4.10
N GLN A 6 -12.36 -7.09 4.14
CA GLN A 6 -11.61 -8.13 3.42
C GLN A 6 -11.74 -8.04 1.89
N ASN A 7 -12.89 -7.59 1.39
CA ASN A 7 -13.08 -7.40 -0.05
C ASN A 7 -12.24 -6.22 -0.56
N LEU A 8 -12.24 -5.09 0.15
CA LEU A 8 -11.46 -3.91 -0.24
C LEU A 8 -9.95 -4.19 -0.22
N ALA A 9 -9.47 -4.92 0.80
CA ALA A 9 -8.07 -5.35 0.86
C ALA A 9 -7.66 -6.27 -0.30
N SER A 10 -8.58 -7.14 -0.73
CA SER A 10 -8.34 -8.03 -1.87
C SER A 10 -8.34 -7.28 -3.20
N GLU A 11 -9.18 -6.24 -3.34
CA GLU A 11 -9.20 -5.36 -4.51
C GLU A 11 -7.91 -4.58 -4.63
N ILE A 12 -7.48 -3.89 -3.55
CA ILE A 12 -6.22 -3.14 -3.49
C ILE A 12 -5.02 -4.05 -3.79
N TYR A 13 -4.98 -5.25 -3.22
CA TYR A 13 -3.92 -6.22 -3.51
C TYR A 13 -3.89 -6.64 -4.98
N ASN A 14 -5.06 -6.89 -5.58
CA ASN A 14 -5.16 -7.28 -6.98
C ASN A 14 -4.77 -6.13 -7.92
N ASP A 15 -5.16 -4.90 -7.60
CA ASP A 15 -4.80 -3.72 -8.38
C ASP A 15 -3.29 -3.47 -8.32
N ILE A 16 -2.67 -3.62 -7.14
CA ILE A 16 -1.21 -3.54 -7.01
C ILE A 16 -0.51 -4.61 -7.86
N LYS A 17 -0.94 -5.87 -7.71
CA LYS A 17 -0.37 -6.98 -8.48
C LYS A 17 -0.53 -6.82 -9.99
N ARG A 18 -1.62 -6.19 -10.45
CA ARG A 18 -1.94 -6.02 -11.86
C ARG A 18 -1.22 -4.82 -12.47
N ASP A 19 -1.22 -3.69 -11.76
CA ASP A 19 -0.82 -2.40 -12.31
C ASP A 19 0.62 -2.02 -11.88
N TYR A 20 1.14 -2.63 -10.81
CA TYR A 20 2.49 -2.43 -10.26
C TYR A 20 3.21 -3.77 -10.01
N GLY A 21 3.48 -4.51 -11.09
CA GLY A 21 4.07 -5.85 -11.03
C GLY A 21 5.47 -5.94 -10.40
N ASP A 22 6.18 -4.81 -10.28
CA ASP A 22 7.52 -4.70 -9.72
C ASP A 22 7.52 -4.46 -8.19
N VAL A 23 6.35 -4.49 -7.53
CA VAL A 23 6.26 -4.43 -6.06
C VAL A 23 6.96 -5.64 -5.44
N GLU A 24 7.92 -5.39 -4.57
CA GLU A 24 8.75 -6.42 -3.94
C GLU A 24 8.00 -7.16 -2.83
N LYS A 25 7.25 -6.41 -2.02
CA LYS A 25 6.53 -6.96 -0.86
C LYS A 25 5.29 -6.14 -0.53
N PHE A 26 4.26 -6.83 -0.08
CA PHE A 26 3.01 -6.25 0.39
C PHE A 26 2.61 -6.89 1.72
N VAL A 27 2.37 -6.08 2.74
CA VAL A 27 1.97 -6.52 4.08
C VAL A 27 0.66 -5.84 4.46
N MET A 28 -0.26 -6.59 5.06
CA MET A 28 -1.49 -6.06 5.64
C MET A 28 -1.38 -6.17 7.17
N GLU A 29 -1.47 -5.03 7.86
CA GLU A 29 -1.61 -4.97 9.31
C GLU A 29 -3.08 -4.73 9.66
N ASP A 30 -3.62 -5.53 10.59
CA ASP A 30 -5.07 -5.65 10.86
C ASP A 30 -5.43 -5.23 12.30
N GLU A 31 -4.50 -4.66 13.08
CA GLU A 31 -4.70 -4.44 14.53
C GLU A 31 -5.83 -3.43 14.84
N ASP A 32 -6.04 -2.41 14.00
CA ASP A 32 -7.11 -1.39 14.18
C ASP A 32 -7.91 -1.07 12.88
N GLY A 33 -7.56 -1.67 11.75
CA GLY A 33 -8.12 -1.43 10.42
C GLY A 33 -7.16 -1.86 9.32
N PRO A 34 -7.59 -1.95 8.05
CA PRO A 34 -6.73 -2.41 6.97
C PRO A 34 -5.64 -1.36 6.71
N VAL A 35 -4.43 -1.62 7.16
CA VAL A 35 -3.25 -0.82 6.83
C VAL A 35 -2.38 -1.66 5.89
N PHE A 36 -1.98 -1.06 4.78
CA PHE A 36 -1.14 -1.73 3.79
C PHE A 36 0.26 -1.13 3.76
N CYS A 37 1.28 -1.97 3.82
CA CYS A 37 2.67 -1.57 3.63
C CYS A 37 3.18 -2.13 2.31
N ILE A 38 3.46 -1.23 1.35
CA ILE A 38 3.90 -1.55 -0.01
C ILE A 38 5.39 -1.23 -0.12
N TYR A 39 6.22 -2.25 -0.32
CA TYR A 39 7.66 -2.12 -0.49
C TYR A 39 8.02 -2.26 -1.96
N ALA A 40 8.80 -1.32 -2.46
CA ALA A 40 9.31 -1.28 -3.82
C ALA A 40 10.46 -0.29 -3.93
N ASP A 41 11.11 -0.22 -5.09
CA ASP A 41 12.04 0.85 -5.42
C ASP A 41 11.38 2.25 -5.30
N ASP A 42 12.17 3.26 -4.93
CA ASP A 42 11.70 4.63 -4.70
C ASP A 42 10.91 5.22 -5.86
N ASP A 43 11.31 4.95 -7.11
CA ASP A 43 10.62 5.43 -8.31
C ASP A 43 9.20 4.85 -8.41
N LEU A 44 9.04 3.56 -8.06
CA LEU A 44 7.74 2.90 -8.07
C LEU A 44 6.87 3.35 -6.91
N LEU A 45 7.46 3.51 -5.71
CA LEU A 45 6.76 4.05 -4.56
C LEU A 45 6.26 5.48 -4.85
N TRP A 46 7.07 6.32 -5.50
CA TRP A 46 6.62 7.65 -5.89
C TRP A 46 5.44 7.61 -6.84
N LYS A 47 5.51 6.73 -7.86
CA LYS A 47 4.42 6.58 -8.82
C LYS A 47 3.11 6.15 -8.13
N ILE A 48 3.17 5.13 -7.26
CA ILE A 48 2.00 4.65 -6.52
C ILE A 48 1.43 5.77 -5.64
N PHE A 49 2.29 6.56 -5.00
CA PHE A 49 1.83 7.69 -4.18
C PHE A 49 1.07 8.71 -5.03
N GLU A 50 1.62 9.15 -6.17
CA GLU A 50 0.97 10.13 -7.03
C GLU A 50 -0.36 9.62 -7.56
N ASP A 51 -0.44 8.35 -7.93
CA ASP A 51 -1.64 7.74 -8.47
C ASP A 51 -2.73 7.59 -7.39
N TRP A 52 -2.36 7.38 -6.12
CA TRP A 52 -3.32 7.01 -5.05
C TRP A 52 -3.61 8.10 -4.03
N MET A 53 -2.84 9.20 -4.00
CA MET A 53 -2.96 10.22 -2.95
C MET A 53 -4.35 10.84 -2.81
N ASP A 54 -5.14 10.84 -3.88
CA ASP A 54 -6.53 11.33 -3.89
C ASP A 54 -7.59 10.21 -3.80
N GLU A 55 -7.17 8.94 -3.92
CA GLU A 55 -8.06 7.77 -3.93
C GLU A 55 -8.17 7.06 -2.57
N VAL A 56 -7.22 7.29 -1.66
CA VAL A 56 -7.15 6.64 -0.34
C VAL A 56 -7.29 7.64 0.79
N SER A 57 -7.75 7.16 1.96
CA SER A 57 -7.91 8.00 3.16
C SER A 57 -6.59 8.57 3.69
N SER A 58 -5.50 7.80 3.62
CA SER A 58 -4.15 8.27 3.98
C SER A 58 -3.07 7.49 3.24
N ILE A 59 -2.00 8.17 2.85
CA ILE A 59 -0.81 7.56 2.26
C ILE A 59 0.45 8.26 2.77
N GLU A 60 1.43 7.49 3.25
CA GLU A 60 2.65 7.99 3.87
C GLU A 60 3.88 7.26 3.33
N PHE A 61 4.88 8.03 2.88
CA PHE A 61 6.16 7.49 2.45
C PHE A 61 7.11 7.35 3.64
N ASN A 62 7.55 6.12 3.92
CA ASN A 62 8.44 5.79 5.01
C ASN A 62 9.82 5.41 4.45
N ALA A 63 10.83 6.23 4.78
CA ALA A 63 12.22 6.05 4.38
C ALA A 63 13.16 6.24 5.59
N GLY A 64 13.09 5.31 6.53
CA GLY A 64 13.95 5.29 7.70
C GLY A 64 15.43 5.03 7.34
N ILE A 65 16.35 5.49 8.19
CA ILE A 65 17.79 5.26 7.96
C ILE A 65 18.10 3.77 8.13
N ASN A 66 18.59 3.11 7.07
CA ASN A 66 18.84 1.66 6.98
C ASN A 66 17.57 0.79 7.09
N GLU A 67 16.40 1.34 6.79
CA GLU A 67 15.16 0.56 6.68
C GLU A 67 14.76 0.47 5.21
N ASP A 68 14.12 -0.63 4.83
CA ASP A 68 13.53 -0.75 3.50
C ASP A 68 12.47 0.35 3.35
N HIS A 69 12.47 1.04 2.21
CA HIS A 69 11.49 2.08 1.95
C HIS A 69 10.13 1.46 1.60
N TYR A 70 9.05 2.09 2.06
CA TYR A 70 7.71 1.62 1.77
C TYR A 70 6.66 2.72 1.86
N LEU A 71 5.53 2.50 1.20
CA LEU A 71 4.32 3.27 1.41
C LEU A 71 3.43 2.60 2.44
N ARG A 72 2.95 3.39 3.41
CA ARG A 72 1.90 3.00 4.34
C ARG A 72 0.58 3.61 3.86
N VAL A 73 -0.37 2.75 3.50
CA VAL A 73 -1.66 3.13 2.89
C VAL A 73 -2.80 2.74 3.81
N ILE A 74 -3.70 3.69 4.05
CA ILE A 74 -5.00 3.47 4.71
C ILE A 74 -6.06 3.78 3.65
N PRO A 75 -6.87 2.81 3.23
CA PRO A 75 -7.94 3.03 2.27
C PRO A 75 -9.03 3.93 2.87
#